data_AF-A0A2U0S601-F1
#
_entry.id   AF-A0A2U0S601-F1
#
_cell.length_a   1.000
_cell.length_b   1.000
_cell.length_c   1.000
_cell.angle_alpha   90.00
_cell.angle_beta   90.00
_cell.angle_gamma   90.00
#
_symmetry.space_group_name_H-M   'P 1'
#
loop_
_entity.id
_entity.type
_entity.pdbx_description
1 polymer ?
#
loop_
_entity_poly.entity_id
_entity_poly.type
_entity_poly.pdbx_seq_one_letter_code
_entity_poly.pdbx_strand_id
1 'polypeptide(L)'
;MKHGTLLFGFIFIMIIVLPLFLVALNVSPDEQSSDPDFFVGVEYAIDNHSVEGCKALVDRVKNFTNTFIVDSVGITFDKNNLNEVCDYVYDADLYLYVFFISPINSTGHFRYNYWPHIWISEAKEKYGDKFLGAYAMDEPGGNQLDAGSFQLVIDAENQTEASELFVYLLDGHIDYYDYARKCENITLLTSEYALYWYDYKAGYDIVLAEFAWNHSRPLNVGLCRGAANVQQQEWGVMVTWTYNQVPYIVSGDELYDDLISAYHSGAKYVMIFDHPDTDYSEYGILTEEHFDALEQFWDYVNDNPDKHGIQKATTVYVLPEHFGFGLRRINDKIWGLWPADTDERVEQIWSNINQLVDEYGYSLDIVYSDPEYNDTLQELYDEVIFWNQPIT
;
A
#
# COMPACT_ATOMS: atom_id res chain seq x y z
N MET A 1 66.58 8.86 -28.80
CA MET A 1 65.35 9.67 -28.92
C MET A 1 65.60 11.05 -28.33
N LYS A 2 65.23 12.12 -29.04
CA LYS A 2 65.39 13.50 -28.54
C LYS A 2 64.51 13.67 -27.31
N HIS A 3 65.00 14.34 -26.26
CA HIS A 3 64.26 14.53 -24.99
C HIS A 3 62.81 15.03 -25.20
N GLY A 4 62.55 15.83 -26.25
CA GLY A 4 61.20 16.28 -26.60
C GLY A 4 60.23 15.16 -26.99
N THR A 5 60.69 14.06 -27.60
CA THR A 5 59.81 12.94 -28.00
C THR A 5 59.38 12.11 -26.79
N LEU A 6 60.24 11.99 -25.77
CA LEU A 6 59.94 11.32 -24.51
C LEU A 6 58.97 12.13 -23.66
N LEU A 7 59.17 13.45 -23.58
CA LEU A 7 58.28 14.35 -22.85
C LEU A 7 56.89 14.39 -23.48
N PHE A 8 56.81 14.43 -24.81
CA PHE A 8 55.53 14.41 -25.52
C PHE A 8 54.77 13.10 -25.31
N GLY A 9 55.46 11.95 -25.34
CA GLY A 9 54.85 10.65 -25.02
C GLY A 9 54.32 10.57 -23.59
N PHE A 10 55.05 11.12 -22.61
CA PHE A 10 54.64 11.11 -21.21
C PHE A 10 53.41 12.00 -20.95
N ILE A 11 53.35 13.18 -21.57
CA ILE A 11 52.19 14.07 -21.50
C ILE A 11 50.96 13.41 -22.14
N PHE A 12 51.14 12.75 -23.29
CA PHE A 12 50.05 12.09 -24.00
C PHE A 12 49.48 10.90 -23.20
N ILE A 13 50.35 10.12 -22.53
CA ILE A 13 49.94 9.05 -21.62
C ILE A 13 49.17 9.62 -20.42
N MET A 14 49.64 10.70 -19.79
CA MET A 14 48.90 11.32 -18.68
C MET A 14 47.53 11.86 -19.13
N ILE A 15 47.43 12.48 -20.31
CA ILE A 15 46.14 12.99 -20.80
C ILE A 15 45.13 11.86 -21.07
N ILE A 16 45.59 10.66 -21.43
CA ILE A 16 44.69 9.52 -21.69
C ILE A 16 44.39 8.74 -20.41
N VAL A 17 45.39 8.50 -19.57
CA VAL A 17 45.26 7.64 -18.38
C VAL A 17 44.60 8.37 -17.22
N LEU A 18 44.85 9.67 -17.05
CA LEU A 18 44.30 10.43 -15.91
C LEU A 18 42.77 10.54 -15.97
N PRO A 19 42.11 10.80 -17.11
CA PRO A 19 40.65 10.78 -17.21
C PRO A 19 40.08 9.39 -17.00
N LEU A 20 40.74 8.32 -17.50
CA LEU A 20 40.29 6.95 -17.29
C LEU A 20 40.37 6.55 -15.80
N PHE A 21 41.39 7.03 -15.09
CA PHE A 21 41.54 6.80 -13.65
C PHE A 21 40.55 7.64 -12.84
N LEU A 22 40.26 8.88 -13.26
CA LEU A 22 39.22 9.72 -12.64
C LEU A 22 37.81 9.19 -12.91
N VAL A 23 37.55 8.61 -14.08
CA VAL A 23 36.30 7.88 -14.37
C VAL A 23 36.22 6.63 -13.51
N ALA A 24 37.30 5.84 -13.38
CA ALA A 24 37.31 4.67 -12.49
C ALA A 24 37.19 5.00 -10.99
N LEU A 25 37.56 6.22 -10.58
CA LEU A 25 37.36 6.72 -9.21
C LEU A 25 36.00 7.40 -9.00
N ASN A 26 35.34 7.87 -10.07
CA ASN A 26 33.98 8.43 -10.05
C ASN A 26 32.90 7.41 -10.41
N VAL A 27 33.27 6.24 -10.91
CA VAL A 27 32.44 5.05 -10.81
C VAL A 27 32.55 4.64 -9.35
N SER A 28 31.72 5.25 -8.51
CA SER A 28 31.28 4.55 -7.31
C SER A 28 30.83 3.16 -7.78
N PRO A 29 31.17 2.06 -7.08
CA PRO A 29 30.34 0.88 -7.24
C PRO A 29 28.91 1.39 -7.09
N ASP A 30 28.01 1.06 -8.02
CA ASP A 30 26.59 1.28 -7.79
C ASP A 30 26.36 0.81 -6.35
N GLU A 31 26.09 1.75 -5.44
CA GLU A 31 25.38 1.41 -4.23
C GLU A 31 24.06 0.93 -4.80
N GLN A 32 23.96 -0.39 -5.04
CA GLN A 32 22.67 -1.05 -5.14
C GLN A 32 21.89 -0.47 -3.98
N SER A 33 20.81 0.27 -4.27
CA SER A 33 19.95 0.75 -3.19
C SER A 33 19.62 -0.50 -2.38
N SER A 34 20.03 -0.49 -1.12
CA SER A 34 19.91 -1.64 -0.23
C SER A 34 18.48 -1.73 0.31
N ASP A 35 17.51 -1.30 -0.50
CA ASP A 35 16.12 -1.30 -0.13
C ASP A 35 15.71 -2.76 0.12
N PRO A 36 15.01 -3.05 1.22
CA PRO A 36 14.51 -4.38 1.48
C PRO A 36 13.62 -4.83 0.32
N ASP A 37 13.79 -6.09 -0.09
CA ASP A 37 12.89 -6.71 -1.07
C ASP A 37 11.46 -6.85 -0.52
N PHE A 38 11.30 -6.80 0.81
CA PHE A 38 10.02 -6.97 1.50
C PHE A 38 9.97 -6.16 2.80
N PHE A 39 8.80 -5.59 3.10
CA PHE A 39 8.57 -4.72 4.25
C PHE A 39 7.55 -5.31 5.22
N VAL A 40 7.94 -5.40 6.49
CA VAL A 40 7.13 -5.87 7.62
C VAL A 40 7.06 -4.75 8.63
N GLY A 41 5.86 -4.36 9.03
CA GLY A 41 5.70 -3.22 9.92
C GLY A 41 4.41 -3.19 10.73
N VAL A 42 4.33 -2.17 11.56
CA VAL A 42 3.16 -1.84 12.37
C VAL A 42 2.80 -0.38 12.15
N GLU A 43 1.51 -0.11 12.16
CA GLU A 43 0.95 1.23 12.12
C GLU A 43 0.46 1.65 13.50
N TYR A 44 0.75 2.90 13.88
CA TYR A 44 0.24 3.50 15.10
C TYR A 44 -0.83 4.54 14.77
N ALA A 45 -2.11 4.16 14.89
CA ALA A 45 -3.24 4.97 14.44
C ALA A 45 -4.17 5.38 15.59
N ILE A 46 -4.23 6.68 15.90
CA ILE A 46 -5.09 7.21 16.96
C ILE A 46 -5.42 8.70 16.74
N ASP A 47 -6.68 9.06 17.03
CA ASP A 47 -7.20 10.43 16.92
C ASP A 47 -6.43 11.44 17.81
N ASN A 48 -6.09 11.02 19.02
CA ASN A 48 -5.35 11.83 19.99
C ASN A 48 -3.83 11.68 19.82
N HIS A 49 -3.05 12.58 20.41
CA HIS A 49 -1.59 12.48 20.38
C HIS A 49 -1.05 11.67 21.56
N SER A 50 -0.15 10.73 21.29
CA SER A 50 0.74 10.16 22.31
C SER A 50 2.08 9.81 21.69
N VAL A 51 3.02 10.77 21.75
CA VAL A 51 4.40 10.59 21.28
C VAL A 51 5.07 9.43 22.01
N GLU A 52 4.89 9.35 23.33
CA GLU A 52 5.49 8.28 24.14
C GLU A 52 4.85 6.91 23.87
N GLY A 53 3.54 6.84 23.60
CA GLY A 53 2.89 5.59 23.20
C GLY A 53 3.42 5.08 21.86
N CYS A 54 3.59 5.99 20.89
CA CYS A 54 4.17 5.66 19.59
C CYS A 54 5.61 5.14 19.75
N LYS A 55 6.46 5.83 20.53
CA LYS A 55 7.84 5.36 20.82
C LYS A 55 7.86 4.01 21.53
N ALA A 56 6.94 3.77 22.46
CA ALA A 56 6.83 2.49 23.16
C ALA A 56 6.49 1.34 22.19
N LEU A 57 5.61 1.57 21.22
CA LEU A 57 5.33 0.59 20.18
C LEU A 57 6.54 0.37 19.28
N VAL A 58 7.27 1.42 18.87
CA VAL A 58 8.55 1.30 18.14
C VAL A 58 9.53 0.41 18.91
N ASP A 59 9.71 0.66 20.21
CA ASP A 59 10.60 -0.15 21.05
C ASP A 59 10.17 -1.61 21.14
N ARG A 60 8.86 -1.88 21.10
CA ARG A 60 8.31 -3.24 21.14
C ARG A 60 8.63 -4.01 19.86
N VAL A 61 8.61 -3.36 18.69
CA VAL A 61 8.61 -4.04 17.38
C VAL A 61 9.92 -3.97 16.61
N LYS A 62 10.79 -2.98 16.89
CA LYS A 62 11.99 -2.67 16.07
C LYS A 62 12.99 -3.81 15.84
N ASN A 63 12.93 -4.90 16.60
CA ASN A 63 13.84 -6.05 16.44
C ASN A 63 13.27 -7.13 15.51
N PHE A 64 11.99 -7.05 15.14
CA PHE A 64 11.31 -8.01 14.28
C PHE A 64 10.39 -7.34 13.24
N THR A 65 10.66 -6.08 12.94
CA THR A 65 10.07 -5.33 11.83
C THR A 65 11.15 -4.48 11.17
N ASN A 66 10.89 -4.00 9.96
CA ASN A 66 11.75 -3.04 9.29
C ASN A 66 11.02 -1.75 8.90
N THR A 67 9.69 -1.70 9.02
CA THR A 67 8.88 -0.52 8.65
C THR A 67 7.97 -0.10 9.78
N PHE A 68 7.65 1.19 9.84
CA PHE A 68 6.68 1.76 10.77
C PHE A 68 5.82 2.83 10.07
N ILE A 69 4.52 2.84 10.33
CA ILE A 69 3.60 3.87 9.82
C ILE A 69 3.17 4.79 10.97
N VAL A 70 3.42 6.09 10.82
CA VAL A 70 2.99 7.11 11.78
C VAL A 70 1.62 7.67 11.35
N ASP A 71 0.55 7.14 11.94
CA ASP A 71 -0.85 7.45 11.60
C ASP A 71 -1.67 8.03 12.78
N SER A 72 -1.01 8.77 13.66
CA SER A 72 -1.75 9.52 14.68
C SER A 72 -1.98 10.94 14.18
N VAL A 73 -3.23 11.32 13.89
CA VAL A 73 -3.56 12.69 13.43
C VAL A 73 -3.12 13.76 14.43
N GLY A 74 -3.13 13.45 15.74
CA GLY A 74 -2.60 14.33 16.78
C GLY A 74 -1.07 14.54 16.69
N ILE A 75 -0.33 13.54 16.18
CA ILE A 75 1.09 13.63 15.89
C ILE A 75 1.31 14.32 14.53
N THR A 76 0.64 13.87 13.48
CA THR A 76 0.90 14.34 12.11
C THR A 76 0.44 15.78 11.88
N PHE A 77 -0.50 16.33 12.65
CA PHE A 77 -0.88 17.76 12.54
C PHE A 77 0.11 18.73 13.17
N ASP A 78 1.01 18.28 14.05
CA ASP A 78 2.00 19.11 14.73
C ASP A 78 3.43 18.77 14.30
N LYS A 79 4.13 19.73 13.68
CA LYS A 79 5.49 19.52 13.15
C LYS A 79 6.49 19.04 14.20
N ASN A 80 6.38 19.49 15.46
CA ASN A 80 7.35 19.13 16.48
C ASN A 80 7.13 17.68 16.93
N ASN A 81 5.88 17.30 17.18
CA ASN A 81 5.51 15.93 17.52
C ASN A 81 5.90 14.97 16.38
N LEU A 82 5.57 15.33 15.13
CA LEU A 82 5.91 14.52 13.97
C LEU A 82 7.43 14.34 13.83
N ASN A 83 8.20 15.43 13.92
CA ASN A 83 9.66 15.34 13.88
C ASN A 83 10.21 14.46 15.00
N GLU A 84 9.71 14.60 16.22
CA GLU A 84 10.19 13.82 17.37
C GLU A 84 9.93 12.33 17.19
N VAL A 85 8.75 11.94 16.68
CA VAL A 85 8.41 10.55 16.41
C VAL A 85 9.21 10.00 15.23
N CYS A 86 9.26 10.72 14.09
CA CYS A 86 10.02 10.26 12.93
C CYS A 86 11.53 10.16 13.22
N ASP A 87 12.09 11.06 14.03
CA ASP A 87 13.48 10.95 14.50
C ASP A 87 13.69 9.67 15.30
N TYR A 88 12.74 9.33 16.18
CA TYR A 88 12.83 8.11 16.97
C TYR A 88 12.71 6.84 16.12
N VAL A 89 11.81 6.81 15.14
CA VAL A 89 11.64 5.70 14.20
C VAL A 89 12.91 5.52 13.35
N TYR A 90 13.47 6.62 12.84
CA TYR A 90 14.71 6.62 12.08
C TYR A 90 15.91 6.15 12.93
N ASP A 91 16.05 6.65 14.15
CA ASP A 91 17.12 6.24 15.09
C ASP A 91 17.00 4.76 15.51
N ALA A 92 15.79 4.18 15.40
CA ALA A 92 15.53 2.75 15.58
C ALA A 92 15.84 1.91 14.31
N ASP A 93 16.41 2.53 13.27
CA ASP A 93 16.78 1.92 11.98
C ASP A 93 15.60 1.39 11.15
N LEU A 94 14.39 1.93 11.37
CA LEU A 94 13.19 1.57 10.62
C LEU A 94 12.96 2.48 9.42
N TYR A 95 12.39 1.91 8.36
CA TYR A 95 11.76 2.66 7.27
C TYR A 95 10.44 3.25 7.75
N LEU A 96 10.03 4.40 7.22
CA LEU A 96 8.82 5.07 7.67
C LEU A 96 7.94 5.62 6.54
N TYR A 97 6.63 5.47 6.76
CA TYR A 97 5.57 6.23 6.11
C TYR A 97 4.90 7.15 7.12
N VAL A 98 4.34 8.26 6.63
CA VAL A 98 3.56 9.18 7.46
C VAL A 98 2.18 9.35 6.86
N PHE A 99 1.15 9.25 7.70
CA PHE A 99 -0.21 9.53 7.28
C PHE A 99 -0.47 11.01 7.08
N PHE A 100 -1.07 11.32 5.94
CA PHE A 100 -1.54 12.65 5.59
C PHE A 100 -2.96 12.59 5.06
N ILE A 101 -3.91 13.01 5.90
CA ILE A 101 -5.27 13.31 5.47
C ILE A 101 -5.32 14.64 4.68
N SER A 102 -6.45 14.93 4.03
CA SER A 102 -6.72 16.20 3.36
C SER A 102 -6.24 17.43 4.17
N PRO A 103 -5.43 18.34 3.57
CA PRO A 103 -4.92 19.53 4.23
C PRO A 103 -5.98 20.45 4.83
N ILE A 104 -7.19 20.39 4.28
CA ILE A 104 -8.31 21.24 4.66
C ILE A 104 -9.37 20.37 5.34
N ASN A 105 -9.88 20.81 6.49
CA ASN A 105 -10.99 20.14 7.15
C ASN A 105 -12.36 20.54 6.57
N SER A 106 -13.43 19.92 7.06
CA SER A 106 -14.80 20.21 6.62
C SER A 106 -15.25 21.66 6.84
N THR A 107 -14.56 22.45 7.67
CA THR A 107 -14.83 23.87 7.90
C THR A 107 -13.96 24.80 7.05
N GLY A 108 -13.14 24.26 6.14
CA GLY A 108 -12.22 25.06 5.32
C GLY A 108 -10.96 25.51 6.06
N HIS A 109 -10.70 24.98 7.27
CA HIS A 109 -9.50 25.31 8.03
C HIS A 109 -8.38 24.35 7.68
N PHE A 110 -7.17 24.90 7.60
CA PHE A 110 -5.96 24.13 7.41
C PHE A 110 -5.65 23.33 8.68
N ARG A 111 -5.44 22.00 8.54
CA ARG A 111 -5.31 21.07 9.68
C ARG A 111 -3.93 21.11 10.34
N TYR A 112 -2.91 21.33 9.53
CA TYR A 112 -1.51 21.21 9.93
C TYR A 112 -0.97 22.56 10.43
N ASN A 113 -0.06 22.56 11.42
CA ASN A 113 0.67 23.78 11.79
C ASN A 113 1.90 24.06 10.89
N TYR A 114 2.04 23.28 9.82
CA TYR A 114 3.09 23.32 8.82
C TYR A 114 2.52 22.89 7.45
N TRP A 115 3.27 23.04 6.37
CA TRP A 115 2.84 22.59 5.05
C TRP A 115 3.36 21.17 4.77
N PRO A 116 2.51 20.14 4.59
CA PRO A 116 2.97 18.77 4.44
C PRO A 116 3.96 18.55 3.29
N HIS A 117 3.74 19.14 2.11
CA HIS A 117 4.69 19.01 0.99
C HIS A 117 6.09 19.58 1.30
N ILE A 118 6.19 20.64 2.12
CA ILE A 118 7.49 21.18 2.55
C ILE A 118 8.13 20.22 3.55
N TRP A 119 7.35 19.69 4.49
CA TRP A 119 7.87 18.71 5.46
C TRP A 119 8.33 17.42 4.78
N ILE A 120 7.61 16.92 3.77
CA ILE A 120 7.98 15.76 2.97
C ILE A 120 9.35 15.96 2.31
N SER A 121 9.58 17.14 1.72
CA SER A 121 10.89 17.49 1.12
C SER A 121 12.00 17.53 2.18
N GLU A 122 11.74 18.19 3.33
CA GLU A 122 12.68 18.23 4.46
C GLU A 122 12.96 16.82 5.04
N ALA A 123 11.94 15.96 5.11
CA ALA A 123 12.04 14.59 5.59
C ALA A 123 12.85 13.73 4.62
N LYS A 124 12.66 13.88 3.30
CA LYS A 124 13.48 13.19 2.30
C LYS A 124 14.94 13.62 2.38
N GLU A 125 15.23 14.91 2.56
CA GLU A 125 16.60 15.41 2.77
C GLU A 125 17.23 14.83 4.06
N LYS A 126 16.44 14.72 5.13
CA LYS A 126 16.93 14.30 6.45
C LYS A 126 17.09 12.79 6.60
N TYR A 127 16.10 12.02 6.18
CA TYR A 127 16.02 10.57 6.40
C TYR A 127 16.44 9.75 5.18
N GLY A 128 16.62 10.39 4.01
CA GLY A 128 17.03 9.72 2.79
C GLY A 128 16.05 8.62 2.37
N ASP A 129 16.56 7.42 2.13
CA ASP A 129 15.76 6.28 1.66
C ASP A 129 14.98 5.58 2.78
N LYS A 130 15.25 5.92 4.04
CA LYS A 130 14.44 5.46 5.18
C LYS A 130 13.06 6.12 5.21
N PHE A 131 12.90 7.31 4.63
CA PHE A 131 11.58 7.89 4.42
C PHE A 131 11.01 7.41 3.09
N LEU A 132 10.03 6.50 3.17
CA LEU A 132 9.42 5.85 2.02
C LEU A 132 8.37 6.73 1.35
N GLY A 133 7.57 7.46 2.13
CA GLY A 133 6.65 8.45 1.59
C GLY A 133 5.41 8.74 2.41
N ALA A 134 4.30 8.97 1.72
CA ALA A 134 3.04 9.42 2.31
C ALA A 134 1.99 8.31 2.24
N TYR A 135 1.44 7.95 3.40
CA TYR A 135 0.15 7.30 3.47
C TYR A 135 -0.93 8.37 3.31
N ALA A 136 -1.51 8.50 2.12
CA ALA A 136 -2.43 9.58 1.81
C ALA A 136 -3.87 9.06 1.69
N MET A 137 -4.76 9.57 2.54
CA MET A 137 -6.20 9.23 2.57
C MET A 137 -6.47 7.74 2.81
N ASP A 138 -7.07 7.46 3.96
CA ASP A 138 -7.46 6.14 4.43
C ASP A 138 -8.75 5.68 3.71
N GLU A 139 -8.78 4.44 3.22
CA GLU A 139 -9.96 3.73 2.70
C GLU A 139 -10.88 4.56 1.74
N PRO A 140 -10.36 5.17 0.65
CA PRO A 140 -11.18 6.00 -0.24
C PRO A 140 -12.35 5.25 -0.92
N GLY A 141 -12.11 4.05 -1.44
CA GLY A 141 -13.09 3.17 -2.04
C GLY A 141 -14.07 2.58 -1.04
N GLY A 142 -13.59 2.21 0.14
CA GLY A 142 -14.38 1.76 1.26
C GLY A 142 -15.38 2.81 1.73
N ASN A 143 -14.89 4.04 1.96
CA ASN A 143 -15.74 5.19 2.28
C ASN A 143 -16.72 5.51 1.16
N GLN A 144 -16.34 5.31 -0.10
CA GLN A 144 -17.26 5.50 -1.23
C GLN A 144 -18.44 4.52 -1.15
N LEU A 145 -18.19 3.24 -0.86
CA LEU A 145 -19.23 2.21 -0.80
C LEU A 145 -20.14 2.34 0.43
N ASP A 146 -19.58 2.76 1.55
CA ASP A 146 -20.31 2.85 2.83
C ASP A 146 -21.03 4.18 3.03
N ALA A 147 -20.95 5.08 2.05
CA ALA A 147 -21.40 6.46 2.19
C ALA A 147 -20.80 7.11 3.43
N GLY A 148 -19.49 6.89 3.60
CA GLY A 148 -18.69 7.38 4.70
C GLY A 148 -18.56 8.90 4.72
N SER A 149 -17.88 9.42 5.74
CA SER A 149 -17.85 10.87 6.02
C SER A 149 -17.15 11.70 4.94
N PHE A 150 -16.37 11.05 4.08
CA PHE A 150 -15.68 11.66 2.94
C PHE A 150 -15.97 10.93 1.61
N GLN A 151 -17.16 10.33 1.47
CA GLN A 151 -17.64 9.81 0.19
C GLN A 151 -17.45 10.86 -0.92
N LEU A 152 -16.70 10.52 -1.96
CA LEU A 152 -16.31 11.44 -3.03
C LEU A 152 -17.46 11.69 -4.01
N VAL A 153 -18.09 10.62 -4.48
CA VAL A 153 -19.22 10.67 -5.43
C VAL A 153 -20.51 10.47 -4.67
N ILE A 154 -21.32 11.53 -4.59
CA ILE A 154 -22.61 11.52 -3.89
C ILE A 154 -23.82 11.34 -4.82
N ASP A 155 -23.62 11.55 -6.13
CA ASP A 155 -24.63 11.39 -7.17
C ASP A 155 -23.93 11.15 -8.52
N ALA A 156 -24.57 10.36 -9.39
CA ALA A 156 -24.14 10.08 -10.75
C ALA A 156 -25.33 9.53 -11.55
N GLU A 157 -25.38 9.78 -12.86
CA GLU A 157 -26.43 9.29 -13.74
C GLU A 157 -26.30 7.78 -14.01
N ASN A 158 -25.08 7.26 -14.01
CA ASN A 158 -24.77 5.86 -14.30
C ASN A 158 -23.38 5.44 -13.76
N GLN A 159 -23.06 4.16 -13.85
CA GLN A 159 -21.81 3.60 -13.33
C GLN A 159 -20.55 4.13 -14.02
N THR A 160 -20.60 4.46 -15.32
CA THR A 160 -19.47 5.08 -16.03
C THR A 160 -19.15 6.43 -15.40
N GLU A 161 -20.14 7.31 -15.29
CA GLU A 161 -19.96 8.62 -14.66
C GLU A 161 -19.50 8.50 -13.20
N ALA A 162 -20.07 7.57 -12.42
CA ALA A 162 -19.63 7.36 -11.04
C ALA A 162 -18.14 6.98 -10.95
N SER A 163 -17.69 6.07 -11.82
CA SER A 163 -16.29 5.66 -11.84
C SER A 163 -15.34 6.78 -12.29
N GLU A 164 -15.73 7.55 -13.32
CA GLU A 164 -14.92 8.66 -13.83
C GLU A 164 -14.83 9.79 -12.80
N LEU A 165 -15.94 10.11 -12.13
CA LEU A 165 -15.96 11.09 -11.04
C LEU A 165 -15.14 10.61 -9.85
N PHE A 166 -15.24 9.33 -9.47
CA PHE A 166 -14.47 8.78 -8.36
C PHE A 166 -12.97 8.95 -8.61
N VAL A 167 -12.47 8.47 -9.75
CA VAL A 167 -11.05 8.60 -10.12
C VAL A 167 -10.63 10.07 -10.20
N TYR A 168 -11.41 10.93 -10.85
CA TYR A 168 -11.09 12.36 -10.98
C TYR A 168 -11.03 13.08 -9.62
N LEU A 169 -11.98 12.80 -8.72
CA LEU A 169 -12.02 13.44 -7.41
C LEU A 169 -10.92 12.90 -6.50
N LEU A 170 -10.65 11.59 -6.55
CA LEU A 170 -9.58 10.97 -5.77
C LEU A 170 -8.20 11.49 -6.22
N ASP A 171 -7.93 11.52 -7.53
CA ASP A 171 -6.74 12.12 -8.13
C ASP A 171 -6.57 13.58 -7.64
N GLY A 172 -7.63 14.39 -7.74
CA GLY A 172 -7.60 15.77 -7.26
C GLY A 172 -7.37 15.91 -5.74
N HIS A 173 -7.78 14.91 -4.95
CA HIS A 173 -7.53 14.86 -3.50
C HIS A 173 -6.08 14.53 -3.18
N ILE A 174 -5.46 13.62 -3.95
CA ILE A 174 -4.07 13.19 -3.74
C ILE A 174 -3.05 14.03 -4.51
N ASP A 175 -3.46 14.87 -5.47
CA ASP A 175 -2.59 15.73 -6.30
C ASP A 175 -1.60 16.56 -5.45
N TYR A 176 -2.03 16.99 -4.27
CA TYR A 176 -1.17 17.70 -3.31
C TYR A 176 0.05 16.88 -2.88
N TYR A 177 -0.12 15.57 -2.70
CA TYR A 177 0.92 14.63 -2.33
C TYR A 177 1.63 14.06 -3.57
N ASP A 178 0.92 13.91 -4.69
CA ASP A 178 1.49 13.51 -5.98
C ASP A 178 2.52 14.51 -6.50
N TYR A 179 2.33 15.80 -6.25
CA TYR A 179 3.37 16.79 -6.52
C TYR A 179 4.65 16.47 -5.74
N ALA A 180 4.54 16.12 -4.46
CA ALA A 180 5.69 15.75 -3.64
C ALA A 180 6.31 14.43 -4.10
N ARG A 181 5.47 13.45 -4.50
CA ARG A 181 5.89 12.21 -5.15
C ARG A 181 6.78 12.47 -6.37
N LYS A 182 6.34 13.32 -7.29
CA LYS A 182 7.07 13.69 -8.51
C LYS A 182 8.36 14.46 -8.24
N CYS A 183 8.39 15.30 -7.20
CA CYS A 183 9.55 16.12 -6.87
C CYS A 183 10.61 15.37 -6.07
N GLU A 184 10.20 14.54 -5.13
CA GLU A 184 11.08 13.94 -4.11
C GLU A 184 11.25 12.42 -4.28
N ASN A 185 10.59 11.84 -5.29
CA ASN A 185 10.60 10.39 -5.55
C ASN A 185 10.21 9.58 -4.30
N ILE A 186 9.15 10.03 -3.63
CA ILE A 186 8.51 9.27 -2.55
C ILE A 186 7.46 8.34 -3.13
N THR A 187 6.91 7.48 -2.28
CA THR A 187 5.79 6.59 -2.61
C THR A 187 4.49 7.12 -2.01
N LEU A 188 3.40 7.04 -2.77
CA LEU A 188 2.04 7.23 -2.28
C LEU A 188 1.38 5.88 -2.03
N LEU A 189 1.00 5.63 -0.77
CA LEU A 189 0.20 4.48 -0.41
C LEU A 189 -1.19 4.88 0.14
N THR A 190 -2.09 3.90 0.10
CA THR A 190 -3.32 3.87 0.90
C THR A 190 -3.59 2.45 1.42
N SER A 191 -4.42 2.27 2.45
CA SER A 191 -5.08 0.99 2.75
C SER A 191 -6.53 1.04 2.30
N GLU A 192 -7.05 -0.12 1.91
CA GLU A 192 -8.35 -0.21 1.29
C GLU A 192 -8.95 -1.61 1.45
N TYR A 193 -10.28 -1.71 1.48
CA TYR A 193 -11.03 -2.97 1.50
C TYR A 193 -11.94 -3.17 0.27
N ALA A 194 -11.98 -2.24 -0.67
CA ALA A 194 -12.72 -2.35 -1.93
C ALA A 194 -12.27 -1.35 -3.02
N LEU A 195 -12.66 -1.60 -4.27
CA LEU A 195 -12.42 -0.68 -5.40
C LEU A 195 -10.94 -0.41 -5.75
N TYR A 196 -10.00 -1.25 -5.28
CA TYR A 196 -8.56 -1.22 -5.52
C TYR A 196 -8.12 -0.78 -6.94
N TRP A 197 -8.81 -1.26 -7.96
CA TRP A 197 -8.54 -0.92 -9.36
C TRP A 197 -8.54 0.59 -9.61
N TYR A 198 -9.49 1.28 -8.99
CA TYR A 198 -9.71 2.71 -9.19
C TYR A 198 -8.75 3.56 -8.35
N ASP A 199 -8.23 3.04 -7.24
CA ASP A 199 -7.18 3.72 -6.46
C ASP A 199 -5.89 3.81 -7.28
N TYR A 200 -5.48 2.70 -7.93
CA TYR A 200 -4.34 2.74 -8.85
C TYR A 200 -4.60 3.65 -10.05
N LYS A 201 -5.81 3.65 -10.64
CA LYS A 201 -6.17 4.58 -11.73
C LYS A 201 -6.15 6.05 -11.27
N ALA A 202 -6.39 6.32 -9.98
CA ALA A 202 -6.32 7.66 -9.41
C ALA A 202 -4.88 8.11 -9.11
N GLY A 203 -3.91 7.19 -9.06
CA GLY A 203 -2.48 7.53 -9.00
C GLY A 203 -1.72 7.06 -7.77
N TYR A 204 -2.29 6.18 -6.94
CA TYR A 204 -1.53 5.50 -5.89
C TYR A 204 -0.47 4.57 -6.49
N ASP A 205 0.71 4.51 -5.86
CA ASP A 205 1.76 3.57 -6.26
C ASP A 205 1.59 2.22 -5.54
N ILE A 206 1.01 2.24 -4.32
CA ILE A 206 0.76 1.06 -3.50
C ILE A 206 -0.64 1.13 -2.89
N VAL A 207 -1.35 0.00 -2.93
CA VAL A 207 -2.55 -0.21 -2.11
C VAL A 207 -2.33 -1.39 -1.17
N LEU A 208 -2.60 -1.19 0.12
CA LEU A 208 -2.60 -2.24 1.13
C LEU A 208 -4.01 -2.82 1.26
N ALA A 209 -4.20 -4.06 0.80
CA ALA A 209 -5.48 -4.75 0.94
C ALA A 209 -5.76 -5.04 2.42
N GLU A 210 -6.90 -4.61 2.91
CA GLU A 210 -7.27 -4.79 4.30
C GLU A 210 -7.83 -6.18 4.56
N PHE A 211 -7.17 -6.90 5.46
CA PHE A 211 -7.68 -8.12 6.04
C PHE A 211 -8.51 -7.75 7.26
N ALA A 212 -9.75 -7.37 6.99
CA ALA A 212 -10.67 -6.76 7.94
C ALA A 212 -12.09 -7.37 7.86
N TRP A 213 -12.92 -7.11 8.87
CA TRP A 213 -14.33 -7.50 9.01
C TRP A 213 -14.67 -8.96 8.62
N ASN A 214 -13.70 -9.85 8.81
CA ASN A 214 -13.77 -11.25 8.38
C ASN A 214 -14.13 -11.42 6.88
N HIS A 215 -13.71 -10.49 6.04
CA HIS A 215 -13.81 -10.63 4.60
C HIS A 215 -12.95 -11.80 4.09
N SER A 216 -13.26 -12.29 2.88
CA SER A 216 -12.48 -13.35 2.25
C SER A 216 -11.09 -12.82 1.87
N ARG A 217 -10.03 -13.42 2.44
CA ARG A 217 -8.63 -13.09 2.15
C ARG A 217 -8.27 -13.35 0.68
N PRO A 218 -8.53 -14.54 0.10
CA PRO A 218 -8.23 -14.78 -1.30
C PRO A 218 -8.98 -13.85 -2.26
N LEU A 219 -10.21 -13.43 -1.90
CA LEU A 219 -10.96 -12.44 -2.68
C LEU A 219 -10.25 -11.06 -2.68
N ASN A 220 -9.88 -10.55 -1.51
CA ASN A 220 -9.22 -9.25 -1.40
C ASN A 220 -7.82 -9.26 -2.04
N VAL A 221 -7.06 -10.35 -1.84
CA VAL A 221 -5.78 -10.54 -2.54
C VAL A 221 -6.00 -10.55 -4.05
N GLY A 222 -6.95 -11.34 -4.57
CA GLY A 222 -7.20 -11.42 -6.01
C GLY A 222 -7.61 -10.07 -6.62
N LEU A 223 -8.41 -9.27 -5.90
CA LEU A 223 -8.80 -7.92 -6.35
C LEU A 223 -7.62 -6.93 -6.33
N CYS A 224 -6.88 -6.86 -5.22
CA CYS A 224 -5.79 -5.88 -5.06
C CYS A 224 -4.57 -6.26 -5.90
N ARG A 225 -4.09 -7.51 -5.80
CA ARG A 225 -2.96 -8.02 -6.60
C ARG A 225 -3.28 -7.97 -8.09
N GLY A 226 -4.49 -8.35 -8.50
CA GLY A 226 -4.93 -8.29 -9.89
C GLY A 226 -4.87 -6.86 -10.44
N ALA A 227 -5.38 -5.88 -9.67
CA ALA A 227 -5.28 -4.47 -10.03
C ALA A 227 -3.83 -3.98 -10.13
N ALA A 228 -2.99 -4.31 -9.14
CA ALA A 228 -1.60 -3.91 -9.10
C ALA A 228 -0.79 -4.50 -10.27
N ASN A 229 -0.86 -5.81 -10.47
CA ASN A 229 -0.11 -6.53 -11.52
C ASN A 229 -0.43 -5.99 -12.92
N VAL A 230 -1.72 -5.80 -13.23
CA VAL A 230 -2.14 -5.32 -14.54
C VAL A 230 -1.72 -3.87 -14.78
N GLN A 231 -1.71 -3.05 -13.73
CA GLN A 231 -1.29 -1.64 -13.80
C GLN A 231 0.22 -1.45 -13.55
N GLN A 232 0.98 -2.55 -13.41
CA GLN A 232 2.43 -2.56 -13.14
C GLN A 232 2.81 -1.81 -11.85
N GLN A 233 1.99 -1.96 -10.82
CA GLN A 233 2.16 -1.38 -9.50
C GLN A 233 2.49 -2.44 -8.45
N GLU A 234 2.90 -1.98 -7.28
CA GLU A 234 3.19 -2.80 -6.12
C GLU A 234 1.98 -2.83 -5.19
N TRP A 235 1.85 -3.88 -4.37
CA TRP A 235 0.73 -4.00 -3.44
C TRP A 235 1.18 -4.58 -2.10
N GLY A 236 0.32 -4.48 -1.09
CA GLY A 236 0.55 -5.09 0.20
C GLY A 236 -0.73 -5.49 0.91
N VAL A 237 -0.60 -5.82 2.20
CA VAL A 237 -1.72 -6.13 3.08
C VAL A 237 -1.61 -5.32 4.36
N MET A 238 -2.76 -4.88 4.88
CA MET A 238 -2.90 -4.40 6.24
C MET A 238 -3.86 -5.31 7.02
N VAL A 239 -3.41 -5.90 8.12
CA VAL A 239 -4.30 -6.64 9.02
C VAL A 239 -4.85 -5.66 10.06
N THR A 240 -6.17 -5.52 10.11
CA THR A 240 -6.86 -4.51 10.91
C THR A 240 -8.15 -5.06 11.53
N TRP A 241 -9.07 -4.18 11.95
CA TRP A 241 -10.32 -4.50 12.63
C TRP A 241 -11.08 -5.66 11.97
N THR A 242 -11.12 -6.78 12.68
CA THR A 242 -11.93 -7.95 12.31
C THR A 242 -13.26 -7.96 13.03
N TYR A 243 -13.30 -7.43 14.25
CA TYR A 243 -14.46 -7.44 15.13
C TYR A 243 -14.74 -6.05 15.71
N ASN A 244 -16.02 -5.71 15.89
CA ASN A 244 -16.42 -4.46 16.55
C ASN A 244 -16.31 -4.51 18.09
N GLN A 245 -15.80 -5.61 18.65
CA GLN A 245 -15.65 -5.88 20.07
C GLN A 245 -14.38 -6.71 20.28
N VAL A 246 -13.83 -6.70 21.49
CA VAL A 246 -12.71 -7.56 21.90
C VAL A 246 -12.91 -8.99 21.37
N PRO A 247 -11.91 -9.57 20.67
CA PRO A 247 -10.50 -9.15 20.58
C PRO A 247 -10.16 -8.09 19.52
N TYR A 248 -11.14 -7.54 18.81
CA TYR A 248 -11.00 -6.51 17.77
C TYR A 248 -10.26 -6.92 16.49
N ILE A 249 -9.13 -7.60 16.62
CA ILE A 249 -8.32 -8.17 15.53
C ILE A 249 -8.35 -9.71 15.63
N VAL A 250 -7.90 -10.40 14.57
CA VAL A 250 -7.74 -11.87 14.54
C VAL A 250 -6.78 -12.35 15.64
N SER A 251 -6.82 -13.65 15.98
CA SER A 251 -5.85 -14.23 16.94
C SER A 251 -4.41 -14.22 16.39
N GLY A 252 -3.41 -14.45 17.24
CA GLY A 252 -2.00 -14.53 16.82
C GLY A 252 -1.73 -15.63 15.76
N ASP A 253 -2.34 -16.80 15.91
CA ASP A 253 -2.23 -17.89 14.93
C ASP A 253 -2.82 -17.49 13.56
N GLU A 254 -4.01 -16.87 13.58
CA GLU A 254 -4.67 -16.37 12.36
C GLU A 254 -3.88 -15.21 11.73
N LEU A 255 -3.30 -14.31 12.54
CA LEU A 255 -2.42 -13.25 12.07
C LEU A 255 -1.19 -13.83 11.35
N TYR A 256 -0.52 -14.82 11.95
CA TYR A 256 0.63 -15.47 11.32
C TYR A 256 0.26 -16.09 9.97
N ASP A 257 -0.87 -16.80 9.88
CA ASP A 257 -1.35 -17.40 8.64
C ASP A 257 -1.70 -16.35 7.56
N ASP A 258 -2.29 -15.22 7.97
CA ASP A 258 -2.60 -14.08 7.11
C ASP A 258 -1.31 -13.45 6.54
N LEU A 259 -0.28 -13.25 7.37
CA LEU A 259 1.02 -12.72 6.95
C LEU A 259 1.76 -13.66 5.99
N ILE A 260 1.76 -14.97 6.28
CA ILE A 260 2.35 -15.99 5.40
C ILE A 260 1.64 -16.01 4.04
N SER A 261 0.31 -15.96 4.03
CA SER A 261 -0.49 -15.98 2.80
C SER A 261 -0.20 -14.76 1.93
N ALA A 262 -0.10 -13.56 2.54
CA ALA A 262 0.27 -12.34 1.84
C ALA A 262 1.67 -12.43 1.22
N TYR A 263 2.66 -12.90 2.00
CA TYR A 263 4.04 -13.08 1.55
C TYR A 263 4.15 -14.07 0.39
N HIS A 264 3.51 -15.25 0.49
CA HIS A 264 3.49 -16.23 -0.59
C HIS A 264 2.78 -15.71 -1.84
N SER A 265 1.76 -14.86 -1.66
CA SER A 265 1.02 -14.24 -2.77
C SER A 265 1.78 -13.10 -3.46
N GLY A 266 2.93 -12.69 -2.92
CA GLY A 266 3.80 -11.66 -3.50
C GLY A 266 3.50 -10.24 -3.05
N ALA A 267 2.82 -10.05 -1.92
CA ALA A 267 2.70 -8.73 -1.30
C ALA A 267 4.10 -8.18 -0.99
N LYS A 268 4.37 -6.91 -1.31
CA LYS A 268 5.64 -6.24 -0.98
C LYS A 268 5.65 -5.69 0.44
N TYR A 269 4.47 -5.44 0.99
CA TYR A 269 4.26 -4.87 2.32
C TYR A 269 3.27 -5.74 3.10
N VAL A 270 3.58 -5.97 4.38
CA VAL A 270 2.60 -6.41 5.37
C VAL A 270 2.65 -5.48 6.57
N MET A 271 1.51 -4.90 6.91
CA MET A 271 1.34 -3.96 8.00
C MET A 271 0.29 -4.48 8.97
N ILE A 272 0.51 -4.23 10.26
CA ILE A 272 -0.47 -4.54 11.31
C ILE A 272 -0.92 -3.23 11.89
N PHE A 273 -2.23 -2.97 11.83
CA PHE A 273 -2.83 -1.77 12.40
C PHE A 273 -2.91 -1.89 13.92
N ASP A 274 -2.48 -0.85 14.64
CA ASP A 274 -2.75 -0.67 16.07
C ASP A 274 -3.59 0.58 16.33
N HIS A 275 -4.55 0.44 17.24
CA HIS A 275 -5.33 1.53 17.81
C HIS A 275 -5.20 1.57 19.34
N PRO A 276 -4.28 2.38 19.87
CA PRO A 276 -3.96 2.44 21.30
C PRO A 276 -5.08 3.00 22.20
N ASP A 277 -6.15 3.60 21.65
CA ASP A 277 -7.27 4.16 22.43
C ASP A 277 -8.27 3.08 22.89
N THR A 278 -7.78 2.00 23.48
CA THR A 278 -8.62 0.93 24.04
C THR A 278 -8.11 0.46 25.40
N ASP A 279 -9.02 -0.09 26.22
CA ASP A 279 -8.67 -0.71 27.51
C ASP A 279 -8.26 -2.20 27.35
N TYR A 280 -7.98 -2.66 26.12
CA TYR A 280 -7.79 -4.10 25.85
C TYR A 280 -6.38 -4.59 26.21
N SER A 281 -5.35 -3.82 25.88
CA SER A 281 -3.94 -4.15 26.13
C SER A 281 -3.09 -2.90 26.39
N GLU A 282 -1.81 -3.09 26.70
CA GLU A 282 -0.84 -1.98 26.80
C GLU A 282 -0.57 -1.30 25.44
N TYR A 283 -0.77 -2.04 24.35
CA TYR A 283 -0.55 -1.60 22.97
C TYR A 283 -1.88 -1.65 22.20
N GLY A 284 -2.91 -1.02 22.75
CA GLY A 284 -4.19 -0.90 22.08
C GLY A 284 -4.86 -2.23 21.79
N ILE A 285 -5.01 -2.52 20.51
CA ILE A 285 -5.66 -3.75 20.05
C ILE A 285 -4.69 -4.93 19.95
N LEU A 286 -3.38 -4.69 20.07
CA LEU A 286 -2.34 -5.71 19.96
C LEU A 286 -1.93 -6.29 21.31
N THR A 287 -2.07 -7.60 21.45
CA THR A 287 -1.61 -8.38 22.62
C THR A 287 -0.28 -9.09 22.33
N GLU A 288 0.33 -9.72 23.35
CA GLU A 288 1.57 -10.50 23.20
C GLU A 288 1.50 -11.58 22.11
N GLU A 289 0.35 -12.23 21.91
CA GLU A 289 0.23 -13.27 20.88
C GLU A 289 0.40 -12.71 19.45
N HIS A 290 0.05 -11.44 19.24
CA HIS A 290 0.22 -10.77 17.94
C HIS A 290 1.69 -10.42 17.70
N PHE A 291 2.40 -9.99 18.75
CA PHE A 291 3.84 -9.73 18.64
C PHE A 291 4.64 -11.02 18.46
N ASP A 292 4.26 -12.11 19.15
CA ASP A 292 4.86 -13.44 18.94
C ASP A 292 4.66 -13.91 17.49
N ALA A 293 3.47 -13.72 16.93
CA ALA A 293 3.18 -14.02 15.54
C ALA A 293 4.02 -13.18 14.56
N LEU A 294 4.20 -11.89 14.84
CA LEU A 294 5.01 -11.00 14.01
C LEU A 294 6.51 -11.37 14.07
N GLU A 295 7.02 -11.70 15.25
CA GLU A 295 8.40 -12.19 15.42
C GLU A 295 8.63 -13.53 14.72
N GLN A 296 7.69 -14.46 14.84
CA GLN A 296 7.74 -15.74 14.13
C GLN A 296 7.71 -15.54 12.61
N PHE A 297 6.87 -14.62 12.12
CA PHE A 297 6.80 -14.31 10.70
C PHE A 297 8.08 -13.62 10.20
N TRP A 298 8.65 -12.71 10.99
CA TRP A 298 9.92 -12.07 10.70
C TRP A 298 11.06 -13.07 10.54
N ASP A 299 11.18 -14.02 11.47
CA ASP A 299 12.14 -15.11 11.37
C ASP A 299 11.89 -15.95 10.11
N TYR A 300 10.62 -16.26 9.82
CA TYR A 300 10.25 -17.04 8.64
C TYR A 300 10.70 -16.37 7.33
N VAL A 301 10.42 -15.08 7.12
CA VAL A 301 10.78 -14.41 5.84
C VAL A 301 12.28 -14.25 5.67
N ASN A 302 13.03 -14.08 6.76
CA ASN A 302 14.49 -14.03 6.72
C ASN A 302 15.11 -15.39 6.40
N ASP A 303 14.53 -16.47 6.91
CA ASP A 303 14.99 -17.84 6.63
C ASP A 303 14.51 -18.37 5.27
N ASN A 304 13.46 -17.77 4.69
CA ASN A 304 12.79 -18.25 3.49
C ASN A 304 12.57 -17.16 2.42
N PRO A 305 13.58 -16.36 2.03
CA PRO A 305 13.43 -15.28 1.04
C PRO A 305 12.94 -15.79 -0.33
N ASP A 306 13.22 -17.05 -0.67
CA ASP A 306 12.77 -17.69 -1.91
C ASP A 306 11.29 -18.08 -1.92
N LYS A 307 10.57 -17.88 -0.79
CA LYS A 307 9.13 -18.15 -0.68
C LYS A 307 8.27 -16.92 -0.98
N HIS A 308 8.87 -15.75 -1.15
CA HIS A 308 8.13 -14.56 -1.58
C HIS A 308 7.54 -14.78 -2.99
N GLY A 309 6.23 -14.56 -3.14
CA GLY A 309 5.57 -14.60 -4.46
C GLY A 309 5.54 -15.98 -5.13
N ILE A 310 5.69 -17.07 -4.37
CA ILE A 310 5.60 -18.44 -4.91
C ILE A 310 4.19 -18.81 -5.38
N GLN A 311 3.17 -18.15 -4.83
CA GLN A 311 1.77 -18.34 -5.18
C GLN A 311 1.33 -17.25 -6.15
N LYS A 312 1.42 -17.56 -7.43
CA LYS A 312 1.04 -16.65 -8.52
C LYS A 312 -0.38 -16.92 -8.98
N ALA A 313 -1.06 -15.88 -9.42
CA ALA A 313 -2.28 -16.05 -10.19
C ALA A 313 -1.96 -16.65 -11.57
N THR A 314 -2.73 -17.65 -11.96
CA THR A 314 -2.70 -18.23 -13.32
C THR A 314 -3.99 -17.95 -14.07
N THR A 315 -5.07 -17.68 -13.33
CA THR A 315 -6.40 -17.42 -13.86
C THR A 315 -6.85 -16.03 -13.43
N VAL A 316 -7.50 -15.30 -14.33
CA VAL A 316 -8.10 -14.00 -14.03
C VAL A 316 -9.58 -13.98 -14.37
N TYR A 317 -10.38 -13.40 -13.46
CA TYR A 317 -11.78 -13.11 -13.70
C TYR A 317 -11.97 -11.62 -14.00
N VAL A 318 -12.54 -11.32 -15.17
CA VAL A 318 -12.68 -9.96 -15.70
C VAL A 318 -14.11 -9.45 -15.49
N LEU A 319 -14.24 -8.48 -14.57
CA LEU A 319 -15.47 -7.76 -14.27
C LEU A 319 -15.87 -6.81 -15.42
N PRO A 320 -17.16 -6.43 -15.52
CA PRO A 320 -17.54 -5.38 -16.46
C PRO A 320 -16.83 -4.06 -16.12
N GLU A 321 -16.51 -3.29 -17.16
CA GLU A 321 -16.00 -1.93 -17.02
C GLU A 321 -16.95 -1.11 -16.12
N HIS A 322 -16.37 -0.29 -15.23
CA HIS A 322 -17.08 0.61 -14.30
C HIS A 322 -17.96 -0.08 -13.23
N PHE A 323 -17.90 -1.42 -13.08
CA PHE A 323 -18.74 -2.16 -12.13
C PHE A 323 -18.24 -2.05 -10.67
N GLY A 324 -18.43 -0.89 -10.03
CA GLY A 324 -18.00 -0.61 -8.65
C GLY A 324 -18.86 -1.28 -7.58
N PHE A 325 -19.17 -2.57 -7.73
CA PHE A 325 -19.86 -3.36 -6.72
C PHE A 325 -18.90 -3.74 -5.60
N GLY A 326 -19.31 -3.56 -4.34
CA GLY A 326 -18.40 -3.70 -3.19
C GLY A 326 -17.89 -5.12 -2.93
N LEU A 327 -18.54 -6.16 -3.44
CA LEU A 327 -18.09 -7.56 -3.33
C LEU A 327 -17.84 -8.06 -1.90
N ARG A 328 -18.40 -7.42 -0.86
CA ARG A 328 -18.34 -7.92 0.52
C ARG A 328 -19.48 -8.89 0.85
N ARG A 329 -20.59 -8.76 0.11
CA ARG A 329 -21.82 -9.55 0.23
C ARG A 329 -22.69 -9.40 -1.01
N ILE A 330 -23.59 -10.34 -1.26
CA ILE A 330 -24.50 -10.30 -2.43
C ILE A 330 -25.36 -9.03 -2.51
N ASN A 331 -25.71 -8.43 -1.38
CA ASN A 331 -26.56 -7.24 -1.30
C ASN A 331 -25.77 -5.95 -1.05
N ASP A 332 -24.47 -5.94 -1.37
CA ASP A 332 -23.62 -4.76 -1.23
C ASP A 332 -24.07 -3.62 -2.17
N LYS A 333 -23.44 -2.46 -2.03
CA LYS A 333 -23.72 -1.30 -2.87
C LYS A 333 -22.89 -1.31 -4.15
N ILE A 334 -23.43 -0.68 -5.18
CA ILE A 334 -22.71 -0.32 -6.39
C ILE A 334 -22.36 1.16 -6.26
N TRP A 335 -21.06 1.47 -6.18
CA TRP A 335 -20.51 2.81 -5.94
C TRP A 335 -21.03 3.50 -4.67
N GLY A 336 -21.68 2.79 -3.75
CA GLY A 336 -22.42 3.40 -2.64
C GLY A 336 -23.72 4.10 -3.04
N LEU A 337 -24.01 4.22 -4.34
CA LEU A 337 -25.13 4.98 -4.89
C LEU A 337 -26.35 4.11 -5.18
N TRP A 338 -26.13 2.90 -5.69
CA TRP A 338 -27.21 2.01 -6.10
C TRP A 338 -27.26 0.72 -5.27
N PRO A 339 -28.46 0.25 -4.92
CA PRO A 339 -28.65 -1.11 -4.41
C PRO A 339 -28.25 -2.18 -5.44
N ALA A 340 -27.70 -3.31 -4.97
CA ALA A 340 -27.36 -4.47 -5.79
C ALA A 340 -28.48 -4.94 -6.74
N ASP A 341 -29.74 -4.94 -6.29
CA ASP A 341 -30.89 -5.45 -7.05
C ASP A 341 -31.30 -4.58 -8.24
N THR A 342 -30.64 -3.43 -8.42
CA THR A 342 -30.86 -2.56 -9.59
C THR A 342 -30.02 -2.98 -10.82
N ASP A 343 -29.10 -3.92 -10.67
CA ASP A 343 -28.23 -4.41 -11.74
C ASP A 343 -28.31 -5.94 -11.84
N GLU A 344 -28.86 -6.44 -12.96
CA GLU A 344 -29.08 -7.87 -13.19
C GLU A 344 -27.78 -8.70 -13.23
N ARG A 345 -26.63 -8.05 -13.39
CA ARG A 345 -25.32 -8.72 -13.43
C ARG A 345 -24.83 -9.17 -12.06
N VAL A 346 -25.32 -8.56 -10.97
CA VAL A 346 -24.80 -8.79 -9.60
C VAL A 346 -24.90 -10.25 -9.19
N GLU A 347 -26.04 -10.91 -9.41
CA GLU A 347 -26.23 -12.30 -8.97
C GLU A 347 -25.27 -13.26 -9.68
N GLN A 348 -25.13 -13.11 -11.00
CA GLN A 348 -24.19 -13.91 -11.79
C GLN A 348 -22.74 -13.63 -11.36
N ILE A 349 -22.34 -12.36 -11.26
CA ILE A 349 -20.96 -11.99 -10.91
C ILE A 349 -20.60 -12.47 -9.51
N TRP A 350 -21.49 -12.29 -8.53
CA TRP A 350 -21.30 -12.78 -7.17
C TRP A 350 -21.15 -14.30 -7.12
N SER A 351 -22.06 -15.04 -7.78
CA SER A 351 -21.98 -16.50 -7.85
C SER A 351 -20.67 -16.96 -8.49
N ASN A 352 -20.29 -16.31 -9.59
CA ASN A 352 -19.08 -16.64 -10.33
C ASN A 352 -17.82 -16.43 -9.47
N ILE A 353 -17.71 -15.27 -8.81
CA ILE A 353 -16.56 -14.98 -7.95
C ILE A 353 -16.45 -15.98 -6.81
N ASN A 354 -17.55 -16.30 -6.12
CA ASN A 354 -17.49 -17.28 -5.03
C ASN A 354 -17.05 -18.67 -5.53
N GLN A 355 -17.59 -19.11 -6.67
CA GLN A 355 -17.18 -20.38 -7.27
C GLN A 355 -15.67 -20.38 -7.64
N LEU A 356 -15.19 -19.31 -8.28
CA LEU A 356 -13.79 -19.21 -8.70
C LEU A 356 -12.84 -19.04 -7.51
N VAL A 357 -13.23 -18.30 -6.48
CA VAL A 357 -12.43 -18.18 -5.24
C VAL A 357 -12.35 -19.53 -4.53
N ASP A 358 -13.44 -20.30 -4.47
CA ASP A 358 -13.46 -21.66 -3.90
C ASP A 358 -12.57 -22.62 -4.71
N GLU A 359 -12.52 -22.47 -6.04
CA GLU A 359 -11.76 -23.34 -6.94
C GLU A 359 -10.25 -23.00 -6.97
N TYR A 360 -9.90 -21.72 -7.09
CA TYR A 360 -8.54 -21.27 -7.36
C TYR A 360 -7.83 -20.65 -6.14
N GLY A 361 -8.57 -20.22 -5.12
CA GLY A 361 -8.02 -19.52 -3.94
C GLY A 361 -7.15 -18.32 -4.34
N TYR A 362 -5.95 -18.22 -3.76
CA TYR A 362 -4.97 -17.19 -4.10
C TYR A 362 -4.33 -17.34 -5.50
N SER A 363 -4.74 -18.31 -6.32
CA SER A 363 -4.30 -18.44 -7.72
C SER A 363 -5.23 -17.73 -8.70
N LEU A 364 -6.25 -17.02 -8.18
CA LEU A 364 -7.16 -16.16 -8.93
C LEU A 364 -6.80 -14.70 -8.73
N ASP A 365 -6.75 -13.95 -9.82
CA ASP A 365 -6.86 -12.48 -9.79
C ASP A 365 -8.24 -12.04 -10.32
N ILE A 366 -8.70 -10.89 -9.86
CA ILE A 366 -9.97 -10.30 -10.28
C ILE A 366 -9.70 -8.86 -10.71
N VAL A 367 -10.06 -8.55 -11.95
CA VAL A 367 -9.71 -7.29 -12.60
C VAL A 367 -10.92 -6.71 -13.32
N TYR A 368 -10.80 -5.47 -13.80
CA TYR A 368 -11.83 -4.85 -14.60
C TYR A 368 -11.52 -4.98 -16.09
N SER A 369 -12.57 -5.13 -16.90
CA SER A 369 -12.46 -4.93 -18.33
C SER A 369 -12.09 -3.47 -18.55
N ASP A 370 -10.90 -3.22 -19.07
CA ASP A 370 -10.42 -1.90 -19.47
C ASP A 370 -9.63 -2.10 -20.77
N PRO A 371 -10.05 -1.46 -21.89
CA PRO A 371 -9.39 -1.62 -23.17
C PRO A 371 -7.89 -1.32 -23.18
N GLU A 372 -7.42 -0.48 -22.24
CA GLU A 372 -6.01 -0.15 -22.05
C GLU A 372 -5.16 -1.39 -21.73
N TYR A 373 -5.73 -2.39 -21.05
CA TYR A 373 -4.99 -3.52 -20.49
C TYR A 373 -5.30 -4.87 -21.13
N ASN A 374 -6.08 -4.92 -22.22
CA ASN A 374 -6.48 -6.18 -22.86
C ASN A 374 -5.28 -7.05 -23.26
N ASP A 375 -4.21 -6.45 -23.79
CA ASP A 375 -3.01 -7.18 -24.19
C ASP A 375 -2.26 -7.69 -22.93
N THR A 376 -2.15 -6.85 -21.90
CA THR A 376 -1.54 -7.20 -20.60
C THR A 376 -2.20 -8.43 -19.96
N LEU A 377 -3.54 -8.54 -20.02
CA LEU A 377 -4.24 -9.69 -19.47
C LEU A 377 -3.84 -11.01 -20.14
N GLN A 378 -3.62 -11.01 -21.46
CA GLN A 378 -3.20 -12.20 -22.20
C GLN A 378 -1.73 -12.56 -21.95
N GLU A 379 -0.91 -11.59 -21.56
CA GLU A 379 0.50 -11.81 -21.22
C GLU A 379 0.70 -12.32 -19.78
N LEU A 380 -0.16 -11.88 -18.85
CA LEU A 380 -0.03 -12.20 -17.43
C LEU A 380 -0.69 -13.52 -17.02
N TYR A 381 -1.77 -13.93 -17.68
CA TYR A 381 -2.60 -15.05 -17.23
C TYR A 381 -2.73 -16.14 -18.28
N ASP A 382 -2.69 -17.39 -17.83
CA ASP A 382 -2.91 -18.57 -18.67
C ASP A 382 -4.38 -18.69 -19.08
N GLU A 383 -5.29 -18.24 -18.21
CA GLU A 383 -6.73 -18.30 -18.41
C GLU A 383 -7.41 -16.97 -18.07
N VAL A 384 -8.21 -16.47 -19.02
CA VAL A 384 -8.98 -15.22 -18.87
C VAL A 384 -10.46 -15.53 -18.98
N ILE A 385 -11.19 -15.38 -17.87
CA ILE A 385 -12.62 -15.66 -17.76
C ILE A 385 -13.36 -14.34 -17.67
N PHE A 386 -14.26 -14.07 -18.62
CA PHE A 386 -15.08 -12.86 -18.59
C PHE A 386 -16.37 -13.09 -17.82
N TRP A 387 -16.86 -12.06 -17.15
CA TRP A 387 -18.09 -12.13 -16.34
C TRP A 387 -19.33 -12.67 -17.06
N ASN A 388 -19.40 -12.50 -18.38
CA ASN A 388 -20.52 -12.91 -19.22
C ASN A 388 -20.34 -14.32 -19.82
N GLN A 389 -19.29 -15.05 -19.43
CA GLN A 389 -19.04 -16.42 -19.85
C GLN A 389 -19.57 -17.42 -18.81
N PRO A 390 -19.98 -18.63 -19.23
CA PRO A 390 -20.29 -19.70 -18.29
C PRO A 390 -19.01 -20.20 -17.63
N ILE A 391 -19.04 -20.42 -16.32
CA ILE A 391 -17.99 -21.18 -15.62
C ILE A 391 -18.27 -22.66 -15.84
N THR A 392 -17.27 -23.40 -16.32
CA THR A 392 -17.40 -24.82 -16.70
C THR A 392 -16.72 -25.75 -15.73
#